data_AF-A0A1L9P122-F1
#
_entry.id   AF-A0A1L9P122-F1
#
_cell.length_a   1.000
_cell.length_b   1.000
_cell.length_c   1.000
_cell.angle_alpha   90.00
_cell.angle_beta   90.00
_cell.angle_gamma   90.00
#
_symmetry.space_group_name_H-M   'P 1'
#
loop_
_entity.id
_entity.type
_entity.pdbx_description
1 polymer ?
#
loop_
_entity_poly.entity_id
_entity_poly.type
_entity_poly.pdbx_seq_one_letter_code
_entity_poly.pdbx_strand_id
1 'polypeptide(L)'
;MDKPDREVRAQFSQPWRQITSMLIVIGLVGAGAFVALPRVLPVFLANPWLNGFIIVVFFIGVLACFYQVGQLINSVRWLEAFASENREDPSIKAPQLLAPLAALLRSRGARMQISSSSTRSILDSVATRIDEAREITRYLVNLLIFLGLLGTFYGLATTVPAIVDTIRNLSAAEGETGADVFKRLQSGLEAQMGGMGVAFGSSLLGLAGSLVVGLLELFAGHGQNRFYRELEEWLSSITRLGYSSGDGEGGVENAAMAGVMDHMAEQMEALQMMFTQSDVSRSMVDDKLGSLTDAISRMTERMEATGTATDALMRVAQGQEQLIAKLDGGVLGGDGGMDAESRMRLRSIDVQMLKILEEMSAGRAETMAELRSDIGALGRMLTQPRKAPAGAAKAQATRTRDGG
;
A
#
# COMPACT_ATOMS: atom_id res chain seq x y z
N MET A 1 18.26 21.10 53.36
CA MET A 1 19.08 20.63 52.22
C MET A 1 18.13 20.40 51.07
N ASP A 2 17.89 21.47 50.29
CA ASP A 2 17.13 21.39 49.05
C ASP A 2 17.90 20.53 48.05
N LYS A 3 17.27 19.46 47.57
CA LYS A 3 17.69 18.84 46.33
C LYS A 3 17.04 19.65 45.21
N PRO A 4 17.80 20.20 44.25
CA PRO A 4 17.20 20.92 43.15
C PRO A 4 16.31 19.94 42.37
N ASP A 5 15.09 20.37 42.08
CA ASP A 5 14.20 19.72 41.13
C ASP A 5 15.00 19.42 39.86
N ARG A 6 15.05 18.14 39.52
CA ARG A 6 15.78 17.66 38.36
C ARG A 6 14.91 17.96 37.14
N GLU A 7 14.88 19.23 36.74
CA GLU A 7 14.30 19.69 35.47
C GLU A 7 14.75 18.74 34.37
N VAL A 8 13.79 18.09 33.70
CA VAL A 8 14.06 17.23 32.55
C VAL A 8 14.50 18.14 31.41
N ARG A 9 15.80 18.49 31.39
CA ARG A 9 16.41 19.22 30.29
C ARG A 9 16.32 18.35 29.05
N ALA A 10 15.48 18.75 28.10
CA ALA A 10 15.40 18.07 26.82
C ALA A 10 16.69 18.37 26.04
N GLN A 11 17.64 17.46 26.07
CA GLN A 11 18.85 17.52 25.25
C GLN A 11 18.61 16.70 23.99
N PHE A 12 18.26 17.38 22.90
CA PHE A 12 18.12 16.76 21.60
C PHE A 12 19.46 16.81 20.87
N SER A 13 19.88 15.72 20.24
CA SER A 13 21.16 15.71 19.55
C SER A 13 21.04 16.37 18.18
N GLN A 14 21.75 17.48 17.99
CA GLN A 14 21.79 18.14 16.68
C GLN A 14 22.48 17.22 15.64
N PRO A 15 22.00 17.17 14.39
CA PRO A 15 22.46 16.26 13.35
C PRO A 15 23.81 16.66 12.71
N TRP A 16 24.78 17.13 13.51
CA TRP A 16 26.09 17.59 13.04
C TRP A 16 26.85 16.50 12.29
N ARG A 17 26.84 15.26 12.81
CA ARG A 17 27.53 14.14 12.17
C ARG A 17 26.98 13.87 10.77
N GLN A 18 25.67 13.93 10.59
CA GLN A 18 25.00 13.73 9.30
C GLN A 18 25.38 14.84 8.32
N ILE A 19 25.39 16.11 8.75
CA ILE A 19 25.84 17.23 7.90
C ILE A 19 27.29 17.04 7.48
N THR A 20 28.18 16.72 8.40
CA THR A 20 29.59 16.50 8.08
C THR A 20 29.75 15.36 7.08
N SER A 21 29.05 14.23 7.26
CA SER A 21 29.05 13.12 6.29
C SER A 21 28.53 13.53 4.90
N MET A 22 27.43 14.30 4.84
CA MET A 22 26.88 14.81 3.57
C MET A 22 27.85 15.75 2.87
N LEU A 23 28.48 16.67 3.61
CA LEU A 23 29.49 17.58 3.06
C LEU A 23 30.73 16.84 2.56
N ILE A 24 31.19 15.81 3.29
CA ILE A 24 32.30 14.96 2.84
C ILE A 24 31.94 14.26 1.53
N VAL A 25 30.74 13.68 1.43
CA VAL A 25 30.30 13.00 0.20
C VAL A 25 30.21 13.97 -0.97
N ILE A 26 29.59 15.14 -0.78
CA ILE A 26 29.53 16.18 -1.83
C ILE A 26 30.94 16.65 -2.22
N GLY A 27 31.84 16.81 -1.25
CA GLY A 27 33.24 17.18 -1.51
C GLY A 27 33.96 16.12 -2.34
N LEU A 28 33.81 14.83 -2.00
CA LEU A 28 34.41 13.72 -2.74
C LEU A 28 33.83 13.57 -4.14
N VAL A 29 32.50 13.66 -4.28
CA VAL A 29 31.81 13.61 -5.58
C VAL A 29 32.20 14.79 -6.44
N GLY A 30 32.28 16.00 -5.87
CA GLY A 30 32.72 17.21 -6.56
C GLY A 30 34.17 17.12 -7.04
N ALA A 31 35.07 16.60 -6.21
CA ALA A 31 36.46 16.35 -6.59
C ALA A 31 36.56 15.31 -7.72
N GLY A 32 35.81 14.20 -7.61
CA GLY A 32 35.71 13.18 -8.66
C GLY A 32 35.16 13.73 -9.97
N ALA A 33 34.10 14.56 -9.90
CA ALA A 33 33.50 15.23 -11.04
C ALA A 33 34.47 16.21 -11.70
N PHE A 34 35.26 16.96 -10.92
CA PHE A 34 36.28 17.88 -11.43
C PHE A 34 37.37 17.13 -12.21
N VAL A 35 37.85 16.00 -11.69
CA VAL A 35 38.84 15.15 -12.38
C VAL A 35 38.24 14.49 -13.63
N ALA A 36 36.96 14.10 -13.57
CA ALA A 36 36.27 13.47 -14.69
C ALA A 36 35.84 14.48 -15.77
N LEU A 37 35.66 15.76 -15.43
CA LEU A 37 35.13 16.82 -16.28
C LEU A 37 35.67 16.80 -17.73
N PRO A 38 36.99 16.75 -18.00
CA PRO A 38 37.50 16.73 -19.37
C PRO A 38 37.06 15.50 -20.19
N ARG A 39 36.77 14.37 -19.54
CA ARG A 39 36.29 13.15 -20.20
C ARG A 39 34.77 13.14 -20.40
N VAL A 40 34.00 13.77 -19.50
CA VAL A 40 32.53 13.77 -19.57
C VAL A 40 31.98 14.97 -20.37
N LEU A 41 32.76 16.06 -20.52
CA LEU A 41 32.34 17.25 -21.25
C LEU A 41 31.78 16.99 -22.66
N PRO A 42 32.38 16.10 -23.49
CA PRO A 42 31.84 15.81 -24.82
C PRO A 42 30.45 15.16 -24.78
N VAL A 43 30.17 14.34 -23.77
CA VAL A 43 28.86 13.71 -23.56
C VAL A 43 27.81 14.77 -23.23
N PHE A 44 28.16 15.76 -22.40
CA PHE A 44 27.25 16.86 -22.04
C PHE A 44 26.86 17.70 -23.24
N LEU A 45 27.84 18.07 -24.07
CA LEU A 45 27.61 18.92 -25.24
C LEU A 45 26.84 18.21 -26.36
N ALA A 46 26.86 16.88 -26.39
CA ALA A 46 26.14 16.10 -27.40
C ALA A 46 24.60 16.11 -27.21
N ASN A 47 24.11 16.20 -25.96
CA ASN A 47 22.68 16.34 -25.69
C ASN A 47 22.41 17.34 -24.55
N PRO A 48 22.51 18.66 -24.84
CA PRO A 48 22.50 19.71 -23.83
C PRO A 48 21.19 19.77 -23.04
N TRP A 49 20.07 19.48 -23.70
CA TRP A 49 18.73 19.54 -23.10
C TRP A 49 18.54 18.45 -22.05
N LEU A 50 18.78 17.18 -22.42
CA LEU A 50 18.56 16.05 -21.53
C LEU A 50 19.59 16.06 -20.38
N ASN A 51 20.87 16.18 -20.70
CA ASN A 51 21.92 16.17 -19.68
C ASN A 51 21.86 17.40 -18.76
N GLY A 52 21.48 18.57 -19.31
CA GLY A 52 21.21 19.78 -18.52
C GLY A 52 20.04 19.58 -17.56
N PHE A 53 18.96 18.94 -18.01
CA PHE A 53 17.83 18.61 -17.15
C PHE A 53 18.21 17.63 -16.03
N ILE A 54 19.05 16.61 -16.31
CA ILE A 54 19.56 15.71 -15.26
C ILE A 54 20.36 16.51 -14.21
N ILE A 55 21.25 17.42 -14.63
CA ILE A 55 22.00 18.26 -13.69
C ILE A 55 21.06 19.09 -12.80
N VAL A 56 20.04 19.72 -13.40
CA VAL A 56 19.07 20.53 -12.64
C VAL A 56 18.35 19.68 -11.59
N VAL A 57 17.82 18.51 -11.99
CA VAL A 57 17.15 17.59 -11.07
C VAL A 57 18.12 17.10 -9.98
N PHE A 58 19.38 16.84 -10.32
CA PHE A 58 20.41 16.45 -9.36
C PHE A 58 20.65 17.55 -8.31
N PHE A 59 20.84 18.81 -8.74
CA PHE A 59 21.01 19.92 -7.80
C PHE A 59 19.78 20.13 -6.92
N ILE A 60 18.57 20.02 -7.48
CA ILE A 60 17.32 20.09 -6.70
C ILE A 60 17.30 18.95 -5.65
N GLY A 61 17.70 17.73 -6.02
CA GLY A 61 17.81 16.60 -5.10
C GLY A 61 18.78 16.86 -3.95
N VAL A 62 19.99 17.35 -4.26
CA VAL A 62 20.99 17.72 -3.25
C VAL A 62 20.43 18.80 -2.32
N LEU A 63 19.85 19.88 -2.87
CA LEU A 63 19.26 20.96 -2.09
C LEU A 63 18.10 20.47 -1.22
N ALA A 64 17.26 19.56 -1.72
CA ALA A 64 16.16 18.97 -0.97
C ALA A 64 16.68 18.16 0.23
N CYS A 65 17.76 17.38 0.07
CA CYS A 65 18.39 16.67 1.19
C CYS A 65 18.93 17.64 2.27
N PHE A 66 19.58 18.74 1.87
CA PHE A 66 20.02 19.76 2.83
C PHE A 66 18.85 20.49 3.49
N TYR A 67 17.79 20.76 2.74
CA TYR A 67 16.57 21.35 3.27
C TYR A 67 15.92 20.47 4.34
N GLN A 68 15.85 19.15 4.14
CA GLN A 68 15.37 18.20 5.14
C GLN A 68 16.18 18.25 6.44
N VAL A 69 17.51 18.33 6.35
CA VAL A 69 18.37 18.44 7.53
C VAL A 69 18.25 19.81 8.21
N GLY A 70 18.11 20.89 7.43
CA GLY A 70 17.82 22.22 7.97
C GLY A 70 16.48 22.29 8.71
N GLN A 71 15.45 21.66 8.14
CA GLN A 71 14.14 21.50 8.78
C GLN A 71 14.25 20.73 10.10
N LEU A 72 15.07 19.66 10.14
CA LEU A 72 15.34 18.90 11.35
C LEU A 72 16.02 19.75 12.43
N ILE A 73 17.01 20.56 12.08
CA ILE A 73 17.69 21.47 13.01
C ILE A 73 16.71 22.50 13.58
N ASN A 74 15.85 23.08 12.74
CA ASN A 74 14.84 24.02 13.19
C ASN A 74 13.83 23.35 14.13
N SER A 75 13.44 22.10 13.87
CA SER A 75 12.60 21.30 14.77
C SER A 75 13.26 21.03 16.12
N VAL A 76 14.53 20.65 16.12
CA VAL A 76 15.31 20.44 17.36
C VAL A 76 15.40 21.73 18.17
N ARG A 77 15.80 22.85 17.54
CA ARG A 77 15.93 24.16 18.22
C ARG A 77 14.60 24.65 18.79
N TRP A 78 13.52 24.49 18.04
CA TRP A 78 12.18 24.86 18.50
C TRP A 78 11.77 24.05 19.74
N LEU A 79 12.07 22.75 19.74
CA LEU A 79 11.73 21.84 20.82
C LEU A 79 12.58 22.07 22.07
N GLU A 80 13.89 22.32 21.91
CA GLU A 80 14.78 22.72 23.01
C GLU A 80 14.33 24.03 23.66
N ALA A 81 14.01 25.05 22.85
CA ALA A 81 13.52 26.33 23.34
C ALA A 81 12.17 26.20 24.07
N PHE A 82 11.29 25.33 23.60
CA PHE A 82 10.02 25.04 24.26
C PHE A 82 10.22 24.29 25.60
N ALA A 83 11.19 23.37 25.66
CA ALA A 83 11.47 22.58 26.85
C ALA A 83 12.20 23.37 27.96
N SER A 84 12.96 24.41 27.60
CA SER A 84 13.79 25.19 28.55
C SER A 84 13.08 26.38 29.21
N GLU A 85 11.76 26.35 29.37
CA GLU A 85 10.96 27.34 30.12
C GLU A 85 10.88 28.77 29.56
N ASN A 86 11.52 29.07 28.42
CA ASN A 86 11.28 30.29 27.62
C ASN A 86 9.97 30.16 26.81
N ARG A 87 8.86 29.96 27.53
CA ARG A 87 7.50 29.73 26.99
C ARG A 87 6.91 30.92 26.22
N GLU A 88 7.56 32.09 26.23
CA GLU A 88 6.97 33.36 25.78
C GLU A 88 7.79 34.08 24.70
N ASP A 89 8.27 33.38 23.66
CA ASP A 89 8.68 34.07 22.43
C ASP A 89 7.68 33.79 21.28
N PRO A 90 6.70 34.71 21.04
CA PRO A 90 5.75 34.63 19.94
C PRO A 90 6.39 34.61 18.54
N SER A 91 7.69 34.87 18.43
CA SER A 91 8.40 34.98 17.15
C SER A 91 8.88 33.63 16.58
N ILE A 92 8.89 32.55 17.38
CA ILE A 92 9.40 31.25 16.93
C ILE A 92 8.29 30.45 16.22
N LYS A 93 8.23 30.59 14.88
CA LYS A 93 7.31 29.81 14.03
C LYS A 93 7.53 28.31 14.24
N ALA A 94 6.45 27.60 14.56
CA ALA A 94 6.46 26.15 14.68
C ALA A 94 6.89 25.51 13.34
N PRO A 95 7.92 24.66 13.32
CA PRO A 95 8.34 23.98 12.12
C PRO A 95 7.24 23.02 11.64
N GLN A 96 7.14 22.82 10.33
CA GLN A 96 6.05 22.03 9.72
C GLN A 96 5.97 20.60 10.27
N LEU A 97 7.11 20.00 10.65
CA LEU A 97 7.15 18.65 11.26
C LEU A 97 6.48 18.61 12.64
N LEU A 98 6.50 19.72 13.39
CA LEU A 98 5.99 19.81 14.77
C LEU A 98 4.69 20.60 14.88
N ALA A 99 4.06 20.97 13.75
CA ALA A 99 2.81 21.73 13.75
C ALA A 99 1.69 21.10 14.60
N PRO A 100 1.45 19.77 14.58
CA PRO A 100 0.44 19.13 15.44
C PRO A 100 0.78 19.25 16.93
N LEU A 101 2.06 19.11 17.26
CA LEU A 101 2.59 19.21 18.62
C LEU A 101 2.46 20.65 19.14
N ALA A 102 2.79 21.63 18.29
CA ALA A 102 2.64 23.05 18.59
C ALA A 102 1.18 23.48 18.79
N ALA A 103 0.23 22.90 18.05
CA ALA A 103 -1.20 23.19 18.22
C ALA A 103 -1.73 22.67 19.57
N LEU A 104 -1.33 21.46 19.96
CA LEU A 104 -1.74 20.84 21.23
C LEU A 104 -1.08 21.50 22.46
N LEU A 105 0.20 21.86 22.35
CA LEU A 105 0.89 22.58 23.42
C LEU A 105 0.36 24.00 23.62
N ARG A 106 -0.05 24.68 22.54
CA ARG A 106 -0.63 26.03 22.60
C ARG A 106 -2.02 26.03 23.24
N SER A 107 -2.81 24.97 23.05
CA SER A 107 -4.17 24.89 23.58
C SER A 107 -4.23 24.47 25.06
N ARG A 108 -3.23 23.77 25.59
CA ARG A 108 -3.28 23.18 26.94
C ARG A 108 -2.61 23.97 28.06
N GLY A 109 -1.89 25.07 27.78
CA GLY A 109 -1.35 25.95 28.82
C GLY A 109 -0.46 25.26 29.86
N ALA A 110 -0.07 25.97 30.92
CA ALA A 110 1.05 25.62 31.80
C ALA A 110 1.00 24.26 32.55
N ARG A 111 -0.13 23.54 32.56
CA ARG A 111 -0.25 22.20 33.17
C ARG A 111 -0.28 21.12 32.10
N MET A 112 0.90 20.60 31.75
CA MET A 112 1.04 19.44 30.88
C MET A 112 0.55 18.17 31.59
N GLN A 113 -0.73 17.84 31.45
CA GLN A 113 -1.18 16.46 31.57
C GLN A 113 -1.50 15.96 30.15
N ILE A 114 -0.52 15.30 29.53
CA ILE A 114 -0.67 14.64 28.24
C ILE A 114 -1.05 13.19 28.54
N SER A 115 -2.22 12.74 28.08
CA SER A 115 -2.59 11.33 28.17
C SER A 115 -1.69 10.50 27.26
N SER A 116 -1.41 9.25 27.63
CA SER A 116 -0.66 8.28 26.81
C SER A 116 -1.20 8.17 25.37
N SER A 117 -2.53 8.23 25.22
CA SER A 117 -3.22 8.24 23.92
C SER A 117 -2.91 9.47 23.07
N SER A 118 -2.79 10.66 23.67
CA SER A 118 -2.46 11.90 22.96
C SER A 118 -1.00 11.91 22.47
N THR A 119 -0.07 11.41 23.30
CA THR A 119 1.34 11.26 22.95
C THR A 119 1.53 10.35 21.73
N ARG A 120 0.83 9.21 21.69
CA ARG A 120 0.92 8.26 20.57
C ARG A 120 0.39 8.86 19.27
N SER A 121 -0.73 9.58 19.32
CA SER A 121 -1.30 10.26 18.14
C SER A 121 -0.40 11.38 17.60
N ILE A 122 0.29 12.11 18.49
CA ILE A 122 1.29 13.11 18.10
C ILE A 122 2.47 12.44 17.39
N LEU A 123 3.02 11.38 17.98
CA LEU A 123 4.15 10.66 17.39
C LEU A 123 3.79 10.12 16.00
N ASP A 124 2.61 9.53 15.84
CA ASP A 124 2.13 9.03 14.56
C ASP A 124 1.98 10.15 13.50
N SER A 125 1.47 11.31 13.92
CA SER A 125 1.41 12.50 13.06
C SER A 125 2.79 12.99 12.64
N VAL A 126 3.76 13.02 13.56
CA VAL A 126 5.14 13.43 13.27
C VAL A 126 5.84 12.42 12.35
N ALA A 127 5.62 11.11 12.57
CA ALA A 127 6.12 10.05 11.68
C ALA A 127 5.61 10.25 10.24
N THR A 128 4.30 10.46 10.09
CA THR A 128 3.67 10.73 8.80
C THR A 128 4.30 11.95 8.11
N ARG A 129 4.52 13.05 8.83
CA ARG A 129 5.16 14.26 8.27
C ARG A 129 6.62 14.05 7.87
N ILE A 130 7.36 13.23 8.61
CA ILE A 130 8.73 12.84 8.25
C ILE A 130 8.72 12.04 6.94
N ASP A 131 7.79 11.10 6.79
CA ASP A 131 7.67 10.28 5.58
C ASP A 131 7.22 11.10 4.36
N GLU A 132 6.27 12.03 4.52
CA GLU A 132 5.89 12.99 3.48
C GLU A 132 7.10 13.83 3.02
N ALA A 133 7.93 14.30 3.96
CA ALA A 133 9.12 15.07 3.62
C ALA A 133 10.16 14.26 2.83
N ARG A 134 10.21 12.93 3.03
CA ARG A 134 11.10 11.99 2.31
C ARG A 134 10.59 11.64 0.92
N GLU A 135 9.28 11.70 0.69
CA GLU A 135 8.67 11.30 -0.58
C GLU A 135 9.25 12.08 -1.76
N ILE A 136 9.45 13.39 -1.60
CA ILE A 136 10.00 14.27 -2.62
C ILE A 136 11.43 13.86 -3.01
N THR A 137 12.29 13.54 -2.05
CA THR A 137 13.66 13.09 -2.36
C THR A 137 13.66 11.73 -3.04
N ARG A 138 12.81 10.80 -2.61
CA ARG A 138 12.67 9.49 -3.26
C ARG A 138 12.17 9.62 -4.70
N TYR A 139 11.24 10.53 -4.94
CA TYR A 139 10.75 10.85 -6.28
C TYR A 139 11.88 11.41 -7.15
N LEU A 140 12.70 12.34 -6.64
CA LEU A 140 13.84 12.89 -7.38
C LEU A 140 14.89 11.83 -7.72
N VAL A 141 15.17 10.89 -6.81
CA VAL A 141 16.07 9.74 -7.07
C VAL A 141 15.51 8.87 -8.21
N ASN A 142 14.24 8.49 -8.16
CA ASN A 142 13.60 7.70 -9.21
C ASN A 142 13.53 8.45 -10.53
N LEU A 143 13.29 9.76 -10.48
CA LEU A 143 13.28 10.63 -11.64
C LEU A 143 14.66 10.66 -12.30
N LEU A 144 15.75 10.81 -11.54
CA LEU A 144 17.13 10.74 -12.08
C LEU A 144 17.43 9.41 -12.78
N ILE A 145 16.97 8.29 -12.20
CA ILE A 145 17.09 6.97 -12.84
C ILE A 145 16.31 6.95 -14.16
N PHE A 146 15.06 7.42 -14.13
CA PHE A 146 14.22 7.48 -15.32
C PHE A 146 14.82 8.38 -16.42
N LEU A 147 15.35 9.56 -16.09
CA LEU A 147 16.04 10.41 -17.07
C LEU A 147 17.29 9.70 -17.63
N GLY A 148 18.03 8.96 -16.81
CA GLY A 148 19.15 8.15 -17.29
C GLY A 148 18.72 7.08 -18.29
N LEU A 149 17.60 6.41 -18.04
CA LEU A 149 16.99 5.47 -18.99
C LEU A 149 16.49 6.20 -20.26
N LEU A 150 15.89 7.39 -20.11
CA LEU A 150 15.49 8.23 -21.25
C LEU A 150 16.68 8.58 -22.15
N GLY A 151 17.87 8.78 -21.56
CA GLY A 151 19.12 8.98 -22.29
C GLY A 151 19.45 7.80 -23.22
N THR A 152 19.30 6.56 -22.74
CA THR A 152 19.47 5.36 -23.58
C THR A 152 18.43 5.27 -24.69
N PHE A 153 17.17 5.57 -24.38
CA PHE A 153 16.11 5.60 -25.39
C PHE A 153 16.39 6.62 -26.49
N TYR A 154 16.83 7.84 -26.11
CA TYR A 154 17.21 8.88 -27.06
C TYR A 154 18.37 8.43 -27.96
N GLY A 155 19.43 7.85 -27.39
CA GLY A 155 20.54 7.37 -28.20
C GLY A 155 20.14 6.25 -29.16
N LEU A 156 19.27 5.31 -28.74
CA LEU A 156 18.71 4.30 -29.64
C LEU A 156 17.86 4.95 -30.75
N ALA A 157 17.02 5.93 -30.41
CA ALA A 157 16.19 6.65 -31.38
C ALA A 157 17.02 7.38 -32.45
N THR A 158 18.23 7.83 -32.12
CA THR A 158 19.15 8.47 -33.09
C THR A 158 20.03 7.48 -33.86
N THR A 159 20.41 6.36 -33.24
CA THR A 159 21.33 5.38 -33.84
C THR A 159 20.62 4.40 -34.78
N VAL A 160 19.37 4.02 -34.49
CA VAL A 160 18.60 3.10 -35.34
C VAL A 160 18.38 3.66 -36.76
N PRO A 161 17.94 4.92 -36.95
CA PRO A 161 17.82 5.52 -38.28
C PRO A 161 19.17 5.57 -39.02
N ALA A 162 20.26 5.93 -38.32
CA ALA A 162 21.60 5.99 -38.91
C ALA A 162 22.06 4.62 -39.46
N ILE A 163 21.74 3.52 -38.76
CA ILE A 163 22.00 2.16 -39.25
C ILE A 163 21.19 1.86 -40.50
N VAL A 164 19.89 2.17 -40.47
CA VAL A 164 18.99 1.94 -41.61
C VAL A 164 19.47 2.70 -42.84
N ASP A 165 19.87 3.96 -42.66
CA ASP A 165 20.41 4.80 -43.74
C ASP A 165 21.73 4.24 -44.27
N THR A 166 22.62 3.77 -43.40
CA THR A 166 23.88 3.12 -43.80
C THR A 166 23.63 1.86 -44.63
N ILE A 167 22.66 1.02 -44.24
CA ILE A 167 22.30 -0.20 -44.97
C ILE A 167 21.69 0.13 -46.34
N ARG A 168 20.77 1.11 -46.40
CA ARG A 168 20.15 1.57 -47.66
C ARG A 168 21.19 2.14 -48.63
N ASN A 169 22.20 2.79 -48.09
CA ASN A 169 23.28 3.43 -48.81
C ASN A 169 24.44 2.50 -49.19
N LEU A 170 24.34 1.20 -48.90
CA LEU A 170 25.40 0.23 -49.21
C LEU A 170 25.30 -0.36 -50.62
N SER A 171 24.19 -0.15 -51.34
CA SER A 171 24.11 -0.47 -52.77
C SER A 171 24.96 0.54 -53.56
N ALA A 172 26.02 0.06 -54.20
CA ALA A 172 26.88 0.89 -55.05
C ALA A 172 26.05 1.56 -56.16
N ALA A 173 26.14 2.88 -56.27
CA ALA A 173 25.57 3.59 -57.42
C ALA A 173 26.45 3.32 -58.66
N GLU A 174 25.86 3.40 -59.86
CA GLU A 174 26.63 3.25 -61.11
C GLU A 174 27.76 4.28 -61.17
N GLY A 175 29.01 3.81 -61.18
CA GLY A 175 30.22 4.63 -61.24
C GLY A 175 30.91 4.89 -59.89
N GLU A 176 30.36 4.46 -58.74
CA GLU A 176 31.06 4.53 -57.46
C GLU A 176 32.18 3.50 -57.35
N THR A 177 33.32 3.90 -56.76
CA THR A 177 34.41 2.97 -56.47
C THR A 177 34.14 2.21 -55.16
N GLY A 178 34.72 1.02 -55.00
CA GLY A 178 34.61 0.28 -53.73
C GLY A 178 35.15 1.04 -52.50
N ALA A 179 36.03 2.02 -52.71
CA ALA A 179 36.52 2.92 -51.66
C ALA A 179 35.42 3.87 -51.15
N ASP A 180 34.52 4.32 -52.01
CA ASP A 180 33.42 5.22 -51.65
C ASP A 180 32.37 4.51 -50.79
N VAL A 181 32.04 3.27 -51.15
CA VAL A 181 31.15 2.39 -50.35
C VAL A 181 31.77 2.09 -48.99
N PHE A 182 33.07 1.79 -48.94
CA PHE A 182 33.77 1.56 -47.67
C PHE A 182 33.77 2.80 -46.77
N LYS A 183 34.00 4.00 -47.34
CA LYS A 183 33.97 5.26 -46.59
C LYS A 183 32.58 5.56 -46.00
N ARG A 184 31.50 5.23 -46.72
CA ARG A 184 30.12 5.34 -46.22
C ARG A 184 29.86 4.35 -45.08
N LEU A 185 30.31 3.10 -45.21
CA LEU A 185 30.21 2.11 -44.13
C LEU A 185 30.95 2.58 -42.88
N GLN A 186 32.18 3.09 -43.03
CA GLN A 186 32.96 3.64 -41.92
C GLN A 186 32.24 4.80 -41.22
N SER A 187 31.72 5.76 -41.99
CA SER A 187 31.00 6.91 -41.45
C SER A 187 29.70 6.50 -40.73
N GLY A 188 28.98 5.51 -41.25
CA GLY A 188 27.77 4.97 -40.63
C GLY A 188 28.05 4.29 -39.28
N LEU A 189 29.12 3.49 -39.21
CA LEU A 189 29.58 2.87 -37.97
C LEU A 189 30.05 3.92 -36.95
N GLU A 190 30.77 4.95 -37.37
CA GLU A 190 31.22 6.04 -36.49
C GLU A 190 30.03 6.81 -35.90
N ALA A 191 29.02 7.13 -36.72
CA ALA A 191 27.80 7.77 -36.25
C ALA A 191 27.04 6.91 -35.22
N GLN A 192 26.96 5.60 -35.46
CA GLN A 192 26.33 4.67 -34.52
C GLN A 192 27.10 4.58 -33.20
N MET A 193 28.43 4.48 -33.26
CA MET A 193 29.28 4.45 -32.06
C MET A 193 29.19 5.76 -31.26
N GLY A 194 29.13 6.90 -31.95
CA GLY A 194 28.92 8.21 -31.35
C GLY A 194 27.57 8.29 -30.61
N GLY A 195 26.48 7.93 -31.28
CA GLY A 195 25.14 7.96 -30.66
C GLY A 195 25.01 7.00 -29.46
N MET A 196 25.66 5.84 -29.50
CA MET A 196 25.72 4.91 -28.37
C MET A 196 26.50 5.49 -27.19
N GLY A 197 27.63 6.16 -27.45
CA GLY A 197 28.44 6.80 -26.41
C GLY A 197 27.69 7.91 -25.67
N VAL A 198 26.89 8.70 -26.39
CA VAL A 198 26.03 9.75 -25.79
C VAL A 198 24.93 9.13 -24.93
N ALA A 199 24.26 8.09 -25.42
CA ALA A 199 23.23 7.36 -24.67
C ALA A 199 23.77 6.79 -23.35
N PHE A 200 24.92 6.12 -23.44
CA PHE A 200 25.56 5.51 -22.29
C PHE A 200 26.01 6.55 -21.26
N GLY A 201 26.62 7.64 -21.71
CA GLY A 201 27.08 8.70 -20.82
C GLY A 201 25.93 9.40 -20.10
N SER A 202 24.80 9.64 -20.77
CA SER A 202 23.59 10.19 -20.15
C SER A 202 22.99 9.25 -19.10
N SER A 203 22.97 7.94 -19.38
CA SER A 203 22.51 6.92 -18.43
C SER A 203 23.39 6.82 -17.19
N LEU A 204 24.71 6.81 -17.38
CA LEU A 204 25.68 6.77 -16.28
C LEU A 204 25.56 8.02 -15.40
N LEU A 205 25.32 9.18 -16.00
CA LEU A 205 25.10 10.43 -15.28
C LEU A 205 23.82 10.39 -14.43
N GLY A 206 22.70 9.92 -14.99
CA GLY A 206 21.45 9.75 -14.26
C GLY A 206 21.56 8.78 -13.08
N LEU A 207 22.18 7.62 -13.30
CA LEU A 207 22.43 6.61 -12.27
C LEU A 207 23.44 7.08 -11.20
N ALA A 208 24.53 7.73 -11.59
CA ALA A 208 25.50 8.26 -10.64
C ALA A 208 24.86 9.38 -9.79
N GLY A 209 24.09 10.26 -10.43
CA GLY A 209 23.33 11.31 -9.75
C GLY A 209 22.32 10.74 -8.74
N SER A 210 21.56 9.71 -9.14
CA SER A 210 20.58 9.08 -8.25
C SER A 210 21.25 8.37 -7.07
N LEU A 211 22.41 7.74 -7.26
CA LEU A 211 23.19 7.12 -6.20
C LEU A 211 23.68 8.16 -5.18
N VAL A 212 24.20 9.29 -5.65
CA VAL A 212 24.67 10.37 -4.78
C VAL A 212 23.51 10.96 -3.98
N VAL A 213 22.40 11.32 -4.63
CA VAL A 213 21.22 11.86 -3.93
C VAL A 213 20.63 10.81 -2.97
N GLY A 214 20.55 9.55 -3.36
CA GLY A 214 20.08 8.46 -2.50
C GLY A 214 20.96 8.25 -1.27
N LEU A 215 22.29 8.37 -1.40
CA LEU A 215 23.19 8.33 -0.25
C LEU A 215 22.97 9.51 0.72
N LEU A 216 22.74 10.71 0.17
CA LEU A 216 22.41 11.89 0.98
C LEU A 216 21.06 11.75 1.69
N GLU A 217 20.05 11.19 1.01
CA GLU A 217 18.75 10.85 1.59
C GLU A 217 18.92 9.90 2.78
N LEU A 218 19.76 8.85 2.65
CA LEU A 218 20.04 7.93 3.76
C LEU A 218 20.59 8.66 4.99
N PHE A 219 21.52 9.60 4.82
CA PHE A 219 22.04 10.38 5.94
C PHE A 219 20.99 11.28 6.58
N ALA A 220 20.16 11.95 5.77
CA ALA A 220 19.03 12.74 6.27
C ALA A 220 18.02 11.87 7.04
N GLY A 221 17.70 10.70 6.50
CA GLY A 221 16.82 9.70 7.10
C GLY A 221 17.32 9.19 8.46
N HIS A 222 18.63 8.93 8.59
CA HIS A 222 19.23 8.59 9.88
C HIS A 222 19.06 9.70 10.94
N GLY A 223 19.19 10.97 10.53
CA GLY A 223 18.95 12.12 11.40
C GLY A 223 17.51 12.18 11.88
N GLN A 224 16.55 12.07 10.96
CA GLN A 224 15.12 12.08 11.27
C GLN A 224 14.69 10.90 12.17
N ASN A 225 15.18 9.69 11.91
CA ASN A 225 14.88 8.53 12.76
C ASN A 225 15.45 8.69 14.18
N ARG A 226 16.61 9.35 14.32
CA ARG A 226 17.14 9.65 15.65
C ARG A 226 16.25 10.66 16.37
N PHE A 227 15.92 11.77 15.71
CA PHE A 227 15.04 12.78 16.27
C PHE A 227 13.68 12.21 16.70
N TYR A 228 13.07 11.34 15.89
CA TYR A 228 11.82 10.67 16.24
C TYR A 228 11.94 9.88 17.56
N ARG A 229 13.01 9.10 17.72
CA ARG A 229 13.25 8.32 18.95
C ARG A 229 13.51 9.23 20.16
N GLU A 230 14.28 10.30 19.98
CA GLU A 230 14.52 11.28 21.05
C GLU A 230 13.21 12.00 21.44
N LEU A 231 12.34 12.30 20.47
CA LEU A 231 11.02 12.89 20.72
C LEU A 231 10.11 11.94 21.49
N GLU A 232 10.10 10.66 21.11
CA GLU A 232 9.36 9.60 21.81
C GLU A 232 9.83 9.46 23.26
N GLU A 233 11.15 9.38 23.48
CA GLU A 233 11.74 9.31 24.82
C GLU A 233 11.37 10.54 25.66
N TRP A 234 11.47 11.74 25.09
CA TRP A 234 11.10 12.97 25.79
C TRP A 234 9.61 13.03 26.16
N LEU A 235 8.70 12.72 25.22
CA LEU A 235 7.26 12.70 25.50
C LEU A 235 6.89 11.63 26.55
N SER A 236 7.57 10.49 26.55
CA SER A 236 7.38 9.45 27.56
C SER A 236 7.77 9.93 28.96
N SER A 237 8.84 10.73 29.08
CA SER A 237 9.31 11.29 30.35
C SER A 237 8.32 12.30 30.94
N ILE A 238 7.69 13.13 30.11
CA ILE A 238 6.67 14.10 30.52
C ILE A 238 5.40 13.39 30.98
N THR A 239 4.97 12.37 30.22
CA THR A 239 3.78 11.58 30.57
C THR A 239 3.97 10.92 31.93
N ARG A 240 5.17 10.40 32.23
CA ARG A 240 5.51 9.77 33.52
C ARG A 240 5.62 10.78 34.68
N LEU A 241 6.15 11.98 34.44
CA LEU A 241 6.24 13.04 35.45
C LEU A 241 4.86 13.67 35.78
N GLY A 242 3.95 13.76 34.80
CA GLY A 242 2.59 14.27 35.01
C GLY A 242 1.78 13.47 36.05
N TYR A 243 2.13 12.21 36.28
CA TYR A 243 1.57 11.39 37.35
C TYR A 243 2.30 11.54 38.70
N SER A 244 3.58 11.95 38.71
CA SER A 244 4.38 12.07 39.95
C SER A 244 4.39 13.47 40.57
N SER A 245 4.18 14.54 39.79
CA SER A 245 4.26 15.93 40.27
C SER A 245 2.98 16.44 40.96
N GLY A 246 2.05 15.55 41.32
CA GLY A 246 0.92 15.87 42.20
C GLY A 246 1.28 15.86 43.71
N ASP A 247 2.56 15.83 44.05
CA ASP A 247 3.07 15.59 45.42
C ASP A 247 3.52 16.88 46.11
N GLY A 248 2.59 17.82 46.26
CA GLY A 248 2.71 18.94 47.20
C GLY A 248 1.86 18.66 48.45
N GLU A 249 2.52 18.28 49.55
CA GLU A 249 2.01 18.21 50.93
C GLU A 249 0.79 17.29 51.26
N GLY A 250 0.60 16.18 50.55
CA GLY A 250 -0.46 15.19 50.84
C GLY A 250 -0.11 13.71 50.54
N GLY A 251 1.18 13.35 50.61
CA GLY A 251 1.82 12.22 49.93
C GLY A 251 1.44 10.76 50.27
N VAL A 252 0.28 10.48 50.89
CA VAL A 252 -0.21 9.09 51.04
C VAL A 252 -1.61 8.90 50.46
N GLU A 253 -2.45 9.93 50.51
CA GLU A 253 -3.83 9.87 50.03
C GLU A 253 -3.93 10.09 48.51
N ASN A 254 -3.04 10.91 47.94
CA ASN A 254 -2.96 11.14 46.49
C ASN A 254 -2.35 9.97 45.70
N ALA A 255 -1.42 9.20 46.28
CA ALA A 255 -0.86 8.02 45.62
C ALA A 255 -1.89 6.88 45.53
N ALA A 256 -2.71 6.73 46.57
CA ALA A 256 -3.86 5.82 46.54
C ALA A 256 -4.93 6.30 45.54
N MET A 257 -5.22 7.60 45.48
CA MET A 257 -6.16 8.17 44.52
C MET A 257 -5.67 8.07 43.06
N ALA A 258 -4.37 8.26 42.81
CA ALA A 258 -3.77 8.10 41.49
C ALA A 258 -3.80 6.64 41.03
N GLY A 259 -3.54 5.68 41.91
CA GLY A 259 -3.70 4.25 41.62
C GLY A 259 -5.16 3.86 41.36
N VAL A 260 -6.11 4.46 42.07
CA VAL A 260 -7.55 4.26 41.82
C VAL A 260 -7.99 4.90 40.50
N MET A 261 -7.47 6.07 40.13
CA MET A 261 -7.76 6.71 38.85
C MET A 261 -7.14 5.97 37.66
N ASP A 262 -5.93 5.43 37.82
CA ASP A 262 -5.28 4.57 36.82
C ASP A 262 -6.10 3.27 36.65
N HIS A 263 -6.56 2.69 37.75
CA HIS A 263 -7.48 1.55 37.72
C HIS A 263 -8.83 1.89 37.06
N MET A 264 -9.36 3.11 37.25
CA MET A 264 -10.59 3.56 36.58
C MET A 264 -10.36 3.81 35.09
N ALA A 265 -9.18 4.31 34.70
CA ALA A 265 -8.81 4.49 33.29
C ALA A 265 -8.67 3.15 32.57
N GLU A 266 -7.98 2.18 33.19
CA GLU A 266 -7.88 0.80 32.69
C GLU A 266 -9.26 0.12 32.61
N GLN A 267 -10.13 0.33 33.60
CA GLN A 267 -11.51 -0.20 33.57
C GLN A 267 -12.36 0.45 32.48
N MET A 268 -12.21 1.76 32.24
CA MET A 268 -12.93 2.46 31.16
C MET A 268 -12.44 2.01 29.78
N GLU A 269 -11.13 1.80 29.61
CA GLU A 269 -10.57 1.27 28.37
C GLU A 269 -11.01 -0.19 28.13
N ALA A 270 -11.05 -1.01 29.18
CA ALA A 270 -11.61 -2.36 29.13
C ALA A 270 -13.10 -2.38 28.77
N LEU A 271 -13.89 -1.46 29.33
CA LEU A 271 -15.31 -1.30 29.00
C LEU A 271 -15.49 -0.82 27.55
N GLN A 272 -14.73 0.16 27.09
CA GLN A 272 -14.79 0.66 25.72
C GLN A 272 -14.41 -0.43 24.71
N MET A 273 -13.38 -1.22 25.01
CA MET A 273 -12.98 -2.37 24.21
C MET A 273 -14.07 -3.45 24.18
N MET A 274 -14.70 -3.70 25.32
CA MET A 274 -15.83 -4.64 25.42
C MET A 274 -17.05 -4.15 24.61
N PHE A 275 -17.39 -2.86 24.64
CA PHE A 275 -18.47 -2.30 23.83
C PHE A 275 -18.16 -2.39 22.33
N THR A 276 -16.94 -2.02 21.93
CA THR A 276 -16.51 -2.13 20.53
C THR A 276 -16.55 -3.58 20.04
N GLN A 277 -16.10 -4.52 20.85
CA GLN A 277 -16.15 -5.95 20.53
C GLN A 277 -17.59 -6.49 20.48
N SER A 278 -18.47 -5.99 21.36
CA SER A 278 -19.90 -6.31 21.36
C SER A 278 -20.61 -5.77 20.12
N ASP A 279 -20.33 -4.53 19.69
CA ASP A 279 -20.90 -3.94 18.47
C ASP A 279 -20.45 -4.69 17.22
N VAL A 280 -19.16 -5.05 17.14
CA VAL A 280 -18.66 -5.89 16.05
C VAL A 280 -19.32 -7.28 16.07
N SER A 281 -19.47 -7.88 17.25
CA SER A 281 -20.15 -9.18 17.37
C SER A 281 -21.63 -9.09 16.99
N ARG A 282 -22.30 -7.99 17.32
CA ARG A 282 -23.70 -7.74 16.98
C ARG A 282 -23.88 -7.53 15.48
N SER A 283 -23.02 -6.72 14.84
CA SER A 283 -23.01 -6.54 13.39
C SER A 283 -22.80 -7.87 12.65
N MET A 284 -21.87 -8.71 13.12
CA MET A 284 -21.63 -10.04 12.54
C MET A 284 -22.83 -10.99 12.69
N VAL A 285 -23.60 -10.87 13.78
CA VAL A 285 -24.84 -11.64 13.98
C VAL A 285 -25.93 -11.13 13.04
N ASP A 286 -26.06 -9.80 12.89
CA ASP A 286 -27.03 -9.18 11.98
C ASP A 286 -26.75 -9.58 10.51
N ASP A 287 -25.48 -9.59 10.08
CA ASP A 287 -25.08 -10.05 8.74
C ASP A 287 -25.42 -11.54 8.49
N LYS A 288 -25.19 -12.39 9.52
CA LYS A 288 -25.54 -13.81 9.44
C LYS A 288 -27.05 -14.02 9.41
N LEU A 289 -27.82 -13.25 10.18
CA LEU A 289 -29.28 -13.26 10.13
C LEU A 289 -29.79 -12.82 8.76
N GLY A 290 -29.24 -11.75 8.18
CA GLY A 290 -29.57 -11.31 6.83
C GLY A 290 -29.30 -12.39 5.78
N SER A 291 -28.12 -13.03 5.84
CA SER A 291 -27.79 -14.16 4.96
C SER A 291 -28.74 -15.35 5.10
N LEU A 292 -29.21 -15.61 6.33
CA LEU A 292 -30.16 -16.68 6.62
C LEU A 292 -31.56 -16.34 6.09
N THR A 293 -31.99 -15.09 6.23
CA THR A 293 -33.23 -14.58 5.64
C THR A 293 -33.19 -14.69 4.12
N ASP A 294 -32.09 -14.29 3.48
CA ASP A 294 -31.92 -14.41 2.02
C ASP A 294 -31.97 -15.87 1.56
N ALA A 295 -31.34 -16.79 2.29
CA ALA A 295 -31.40 -18.21 1.99
C ALA A 295 -32.83 -18.77 2.12
N ILE A 296 -33.58 -18.35 3.14
CA ILE A 296 -34.99 -18.72 3.33
C ILE A 296 -35.84 -18.17 2.18
N SER A 297 -35.69 -16.90 1.81
CA SER A 297 -36.44 -16.29 0.70
C SER A 297 -36.18 -17.02 -0.62
N ARG A 298 -34.92 -17.34 -0.94
CA ARG A 298 -34.58 -18.13 -2.14
C ARG A 298 -35.17 -19.52 -2.11
N MET A 299 -35.21 -20.17 -0.94
CA MET A 299 -35.86 -21.47 -0.78
C MET A 299 -37.37 -21.38 -1.02
N THR A 300 -38.03 -20.33 -0.52
CA THR A 300 -39.46 -20.09 -0.74
C THR A 300 -39.78 -19.83 -2.22
N GLU A 301 -38.99 -18.98 -2.90
CA GLU A 301 -39.13 -18.73 -4.34
C GLU A 301 -38.97 -20.02 -5.16
N ARG A 302 -38.01 -20.88 -4.80
CA ARG A 302 -37.82 -22.19 -5.46
C ARG A 302 -38.96 -23.15 -5.21
N MET A 303 -39.52 -23.17 -4.00
CA MET A 303 -40.70 -23.97 -3.67
C MET A 303 -41.90 -23.54 -4.52
N GLU A 304 -42.10 -22.22 -4.69
CA GLU A 304 -43.16 -21.68 -5.52
C GLU A 304 -42.95 -22.04 -7.01
N ALA A 305 -41.72 -21.88 -7.52
CA ALA A 305 -41.36 -22.29 -8.88
C ALA A 305 -41.59 -23.80 -9.11
N THR A 306 -41.23 -24.65 -8.14
CA THR A 306 -41.48 -26.09 -8.20
C THR A 306 -42.98 -26.43 -8.15
N GLY A 307 -43.76 -25.68 -7.39
CA GLY A 307 -45.22 -25.78 -7.37
C GLY A 307 -45.84 -25.49 -8.74
N THR A 308 -45.42 -24.41 -9.40
CA THR A 308 -45.90 -24.08 -10.75
C THR A 308 -45.51 -25.12 -11.81
N ALA A 309 -44.31 -25.71 -11.71
CA ALA A 309 -43.89 -26.80 -12.57
C ALA A 309 -44.73 -28.07 -12.36
N THR A 310 -45.10 -28.36 -11.12
CA THR A 310 -45.97 -29.49 -10.77
C THR A 310 -47.39 -29.28 -11.32
N ASP A 311 -47.93 -28.06 -11.23
CA ASP A 311 -49.23 -27.71 -11.83
C ASP A 311 -49.23 -27.81 -13.35
N ALA A 312 -48.13 -27.41 -14.00
CA ALA A 312 -47.96 -27.56 -15.44
C ALA A 312 -47.94 -29.05 -15.85
N LEU A 313 -47.23 -29.90 -15.11
CA LEU A 313 -47.21 -31.35 -15.33
C LEU A 313 -48.59 -31.98 -15.13
N MET A 314 -49.34 -31.57 -14.10
CA MET A 314 -50.72 -32.01 -13.87
C MET A 314 -51.64 -31.62 -15.03
N ARG A 315 -51.52 -30.40 -15.57
CA ARG A 315 -52.28 -29.97 -16.76
C ARG A 315 -51.92 -30.76 -18.01
N VAL A 316 -50.64 -31.07 -18.21
CA VAL A 316 -50.17 -31.92 -19.33
C VAL A 316 -50.73 -33.33 -19.18
N ALA A 317 -50.64 -33.93 -18.00
CA ALA A 317 -51.21 -35.25 -17.72
C ALA A 317 -52.73 -35.28 -17.99
N GLN A 318 -53.46 -34.25 -17.56
CA GLN A 318 -54.90 -34.12 -17.80
C GLN A 318 -55.23 -33.93 -19.29
N GLY A 319 -54.40 -33.19 -20.03
CA GLY A 319 -54.51 -33.07 -21.49
C GLY A 319 -54.22 -34.38 -22.23
N GLN A 320 -53.26 -35.18 -21.74
CA GLN A 320 -52.98 -36.51 -22.25
C GLN A 320 -54.14 -37.47 -21.99
N GLU A 321 -54.75 -37.46 -20.81
CA GLU A 321 -55.96 -38.23 -20.48
C GLU A 321 -57.10 -37.91 -21.47
N GLN A 322 -57.32 -36.63 -21.78
CA GLN A 322 -58.34 -36.20 -22.75
C GLN A 322 -58.01 -36.62 -24.18
N LEU A 323 -56.72 -36.60 -24.56
CA LEU A 323 -56.27 -37.09 -25.86
C LEU A 323 -56.47 -38.60 -25.96
N ILE A 324 -56.10 -39.36 -24.94
CA ILE A 324 -56.31 -40.81 -24.86
C ILE A 324 -57.81 -41.11 -24.98
N ALA A 325 -58.68 -40.40 -24.26
CA ALA A 325 -60.13 -40.57 -24.36
C ALA A 325 -60.68 -40.29 -25.77
N LYS A 326 -60.12 -39.31 -26.50
CA LYS A 326 -60.50 -39.02 -27.89
C LYS A 326 -59.95 -40.04 -28.89
N LEU A 327 -58.76 -40.59 -28.64
CA LEU A 327 -58.21 -41.69 -29.42
C LEU A 327 -59.02 -42.97 -29.21
N ASP A 328 -59.40 -43.28 -27.97
CA ASP A 328 -60.22 -44.46 -27.65
C ASP A 328 -61.65 -44.31 -28.20
N GLY A 329 -62.22 -43.11 -28.15
CA GLY A 329 -63.50 -42.77 -28.79
C GLY A 329 -63.46 -42.76 -30.33
N GLY A 330 -62.27 -42.74 -30.94
CA GLY A 330 -62.07 -42.73 -32.39
C GLY A 330 -61.77 -44.09 -33.02
N VAL A 331 -61.60 -45.15 -32.22
CA VAL A 331 -61.21 -46.50 -32.69
C VAL A 331 -62.42 -47.44 -32.89
N LEU A 332 -63.64 -46.94 -32.70
CA LEU A 332 -64.86 -47.66 -33.10
C LEU A 332 -65.31 -47.26 -34.51
N GLY A 333 -64.52 -47.63 -35.53
CA GLY A 333 -64.98 -47.63 -36.91
C GLY A 333 -63.88 -47.50 -37.96
N GLY A 334 -63.33 -48.62 -38.43
CA GLY A 334 -62.63 -48.69 -39.71
C GLY A 334 -61.33 -49.48 -39.69
N ASP A 335 -61.39 -50.69 -40.24
CA ASP A 335 -60.28 -51.59 -40.55
C ASP A 335 -59.19 -50.90 -41.42
N GLY A 336 -57.99 -50.77 -40.87
CA GLY A 336 -56.84 -50.17 -41.54
C GLY A 336 -55.59 -50.26 -40.65
N GLY A 337 -54.68 -51.17 -41.01
CA GLY A 337 -53.51 -51.54 -40.21
C GLY A 337 -52.69 -50.36 -39.69
N MET A 338 -52.15 -50.52 -38.48
CA MET A 338 -51.40 -49.52 -37.73
C MET A 338 -50.48 -48.69 -38.63
N ASP A 339 -50.91 -47.45 -38.87
CA ASP A 339 -50.33 -46.59 -39.90
C ASP A 339 -48.86 -46.29 -39.58
N ALA A 340 -48.04 -46.11 -40.62
CA ALA A 340 -46.62 -45.81 -40.45
C ALA A 340 -46.42 -44.53 -39.60
N GLU A 341 -47.38 -43.61 -39.67
CA GLU A 341 -47.44 -42.40 -38.86
C GLU A 341 -47.64 -42.70 -37.36
N SER A 342 -48.49 -43.65 -36.98
CA SER A 342 -48.70 -44.07 -35.58
C SER A 342 -47.43 -44.71 -34.99
N ARG A 343 -46.70 -45.50 -35.78
CA ARG A 343 -45.39 -46.05 -35.36
C ARG A 343 -44.33 -44.97 -35.21
N MET A 344 -44.32 -43.97 -36.11
CA MET A 344 -43.40 -42.84 -36.03
C MET A 344 -43.72 -41.94 -34.82
N ARG A 345 -45.01 -41.74 -34.51
CA ARG A 345 -45.47 -41.02 -33.31
C ARG A 345 -45.10 -41.77 -32.02
N LEU A 346 -45.27 -43.09 -31.96
CA LEU A 346 -44.83 -43.89 -30.81
C LEU A 346 -43.31 -43.83 -30.62
N ARG A 347 -42.54 -43.93 -31.71
CA ARG A 347 -41.07 -43.76 -31.65
C ARG A 347 -40.67 -42.35 -31.22
N SER A 348 -41.39 -41.33 -31.67
CA SER A 348 -41.18 -39.95 -31.24
C SER A 348 -41.51 -39.75 -29.76
N ILE A 349 -42.55 -40.41 -29.23
CA ILE A 349 -42.91 -40.39 -27.82
C ILE A 349 -41.83 -41.06 -26.98
N ASP A 350 -41.30 -42.21 -27.40
CA ASP A 350 -40.19 -42.89 -26.72
C ASP A 350 -38.94 -41.99 -26.64
N VAL A 351 -38.61 -41.31 -27.75
CA VAL A 351 -37.48 -40.37 -27.78
C VAL A 351 -37.73 -39.16 -26.88
N GLN A 352 -38.95 -38.63 -26.83
CA GLN A 352 -39.31 -37.53 -25.94
C GLN A 352 -39.32 -37.95 -24.47
N MET A 353 -39.80 -39.16 -24.14
CA MET A 353 -39.76 -39.72 -22.79
C MET A 353 -38.33 -39.93 -22.30
N LEU A 354 -37.44 -40.42 -23.17
CA LEU A 354 -36.01 -40.54 -22.87
C LEU A 354 -35.39 -39.17 -22.62
N LYS A 355 -35.71 -38.17 -23.45
CA LYS A 355 -35.20 -36.81 -23.28
C LYS A 355 -35.71 -36.15 -21.99
N ILE A 356 -36.98 -36.34 -21.65
CA ILE A 356 -37.55 -35.84 -20.39
C ILE A 356 -36.91 -36.55 -19.18
N LEU A 357 -36.68 -37.87 -19.26
CA LEU A 357 -35.96 -38.60 -18.22
C LEU A 357 -34.52 -38.09 -18.04
N GLU A 358 -33.83 -37.81 -19.15
CA GLU A 358 -32.49 -37.26 -19.14
C GLU A 358 -32.47 -35.85 -18.54
N GLU A 359 -33.37 -34.96 -18.96
CA GLU A 359 -33.52 -33.60 -18.42
C GLU A 359 -33.92 -33.62 -16.93
N MET A 360 -34.81 -34.52 -16.50
CA MET A 360 -35.15 -34.70 -15.08
C MET A 360 -33.99 -35.28 -14.26
N SER A 361 -33.18 -36.16 -14.85
CA SER A 361 -32.00 -36.71 -14.18
C SER A 361 -30.91 -35.65 -14.04
N ALA A 362 -30.71 -34.82 -15.08
CA ALA A 362 -29.80 -33.69 -15.08
C ALA A 362 -30.24 -32.62 -14.07
N GLY A 363 -31.52 -32.24 -14.07
CA GLY A 363 -32.07 -31.28 -13.11
C GLY A 363 -31.98 -31.76 -11.66
N ARG A 364 -32.14 -33.06 -11.40
CA ARG A 364 -31.91 -33.65 -10.06
C ARG A 364 -30.43 -33.61 -9.66
N ALA A 365 -29.51 -33.84 -10.59
CA ALA A 365 -28.08 -33.78 -10.32
C ALA A 365 -27.64 -32.32 -10.03
N GLU A 366 -28.17 -31.36 -10.78
CA GLU A 366 -27.92 -29.93 -10.60
C GLU A 366 -28.45 -29.42 -9.25
N THR A 367 -29.70 -29.74 -8.92
CA THR A 367 -30.31 -29.37 -7.62
C THR A 367 -29.58 -30.01 -6.43
N MET A 368 -29.13 -31.26 -6.55
CA MET A 368 -28.31 -31.92 -5.51
C MET A 368 -26.92 -31.31 -5.37
N ALA A 369 -26.28 -30.91 -6.48
CA ALA A 369 -24.99 -30.25 -6.46
C ALA A 369 -25.08 -28.87 -5.77
N GLU A 370 -26.16 -28.14 -6.02
CA GLU A 370 -26.41 -26.84 -5.42
C GLU A 370 -26.74 -26.94 -3.93
N LEU A 371 -27.59 -27.90 -3.53
CA LEU A 371 -27.85 -28.21 -2.11
C LEU A 371 -26.56 -28.58 -1.37
N ARG A 372 -25.67 -29.35 -1.99
CA ARG A 372 -24.36 -29.69 -1.40
C ARG A 372 -23.47 -28.46 -1.27
N SER A 373 -23.53 -27.53 -2.22
CA SER A 373 -22.81 -26.25 -2.17
C SER A 373 -23.32 -25.39 -1.01
N ASP A 374 -24.63 -25.25 -0.86
CA ASP A 374 -25.26 -24.45 0.21
C ASP A 374 -24.99 -25.02 1.59
N ILE A 375 -25.09 -26.35 1.76
CA ILE A 375 -24.69 -27.03 3.00
C ILE A 375 -23.20 -26.82 3.29
N GLY A 376 -22.35 -26.85 2.26
CA GLY A 376 -20.93 -26.56 2.41
C GLY A 376 -20.64 -25.10 2.80
N ALA A 377 -21.43 -24.14 2.30
CA ALA A 377 -21.35 -22.73 2.69
C ALA A 377 -21.76 -22.53 4.16
N LEU A 378 -22.87 -23.13 4.58
CA LEU A 378 -23.34 -23.10 5.98
C LEU A 378 -22.32 -23.76 6.93
N GLY A 379 -21.77 -24.91 6.54
CA GLY A 379 -20.73 -25.60 7.30
C GLY A 379 -19.48 -24.75 7.51
N ARG A 380 -19.03 -24.02 6.48
CA ARG A 380 -17.89 -23.09 6.55
C ARG A 380 -18.19 -21.88 7.45
N MET A 381 -19.40 -21.33 7.40
CA MET A 381 -19.81 -20.23 8.27
C MET A 381 -19.91 -20.62 9.76
N LEU A 382 -20.17 -21.90 10.05
CA LEU A 382 -20.22 -22.45 11.41
C LEU A 382 -18.84 -22.87 11.94
N THR A 383 -17.95 -23.33 11.07
CA THR A 383 -16.61 -23.83 11.47
C THR A 383 -15.50 -22.79 11.39
N GLN A 384 -15.75 -21.59 10.85
CA GLN A 384 -14.74 -20.53 10.79
C GLN A 384 -14.34 -20.11 12.22
N PRO A 385 -13.11 -20.39 12.67
CA PRO A 385 -12.69 -20.06 14.02
C PRO A 385 -12.63 -18.54 14.18
N ARG A 386 -13.11 -18.07 15.33
CA ARG A 386 -13.05 -16.68 15.79
C ARG A 386 -11.58 -16.24 15.74
N LYS A 387 -11.19 -15.51 14.70
CA LYS A 387 -9.81 -15.04 14.52
C LYS A 387 -9.58 -13.91 15.53
N ALA A 388 -9.08 -14.26 16.71
CA ALA A 388 -8.56 -13.28 17.64
C ALA A 388 -7.37 -12.57 16.97
N PRO A 389 -7.23 -11.24 17.13
CA PRO A 389 -6.09 -10.51 16.59
C PRO A 389 -4.80 -11.04 17.22
N ALA A 390 -3.91 -11.55 16.39
CA ALA A 390 -2.60 -12.04 16.81
C ALA A 390 -1.69 -10.85 17.13
N GLY A 391 -1.39 -10.64 18.41
CA GLY A 391 -0.38 -9.67 18.82
C GLY A 391 -0.34 -9.39 20.31
N ALA A 392 0.06 -10.36 21.14
CA ALA A 392 0.73 -10.16 22.44
C ALA A 392 0.89 -11.50 23.21
N ALA A 393 1.81 -12.37 22.79
CA ALA A 393 2.19 -13.52 23.62
C ALA A 393 3.59 -14.04 23.26
N LYS A 394 4.61 -13.18 23.37
CA LYS A 394 6.02 -13.60 23.42
C LYS A 394 6.82 -12.63 24.29
N ALA A 395 6.59 -12.66 25.60
CA ALA A 395 7.50 -12.08 26.60
C ALA A 395 7.16 -12.53 28.03
N GLN A 396 7.01 -13.84 28.28
CA GLN A 396 6.97 -14.34 29.67
C GLN A 396 7.37 -15.81 29.76
N ALA A 397 8.61 -16.11 29.37
CA ALA A 397 9.20 -17.42 29.61
C ALA A 397 10.71 -17.29 29.81
N THR A 398 11.15 -16.55 30.84
CA THR A 398 12.56 -16.62 31.31
C THR A 398 12.81 -16.13 32.74
N ARG A 399 11.83 -16.19 33.65
CA ARG A 399 12.09 -15.96 35.09
C ARG A 399 11.26 -16.90 35.94
N THR A 400 11.73 -18.13 36.08
CA THR A 400 11.52 -18.99 37.27
C THR A 400 12.23 -20.33 37.05
N ARG A 401 13.54 -20.36 37.31
CA ARG A 401 14.28 -21.54 37.79
C ARG A 401 15.70 -21.15 38.13
N ASP A 402 15.89 -20.69 39.37
CA ASP A 402 17.00 -21.09 40.24
C ASP A 402 16.74 -20.54 41.64
N GLY A 403 16.66 -21.45 42.61
CA GLY A 403 16.24 -21.18 43.98
C GLY A 403 15.70 -22.45 44.62
N GLY A 404 16.61 -23.42 44.82
CA GLY A 404 16.39 -24.71 45.47
C GLY A 404 17.70 -25.47 45.53
#